data_AF-A0A7J4JP11-F1
#
_entry.id   AF-A0A7J4JP11-F1
#
_cell.length_a   1.000
_cell.length_b   1.000
_cell.length_c   1.000
_cell.angle_alpha   90.00
_cell.angle_beta   90.00
_cell.angle_gamma   90.00
#
_symmetry.space_group_name_H-M   'P 1'
#
loop_
_entity.id
_entity.type
_entity.pdbx_description
1 polymer ?
#
loop_
_entity_poly.entity_id
_entity_poly.type
_entity_poly.pdbx_seq_one_letter_code
_entity_poly.pdbx_strand_id
1 'polypeptide(L)'
;MCAKKGHHFCPNCGRSNPYHLASGRYRCRRCKSDFNLFSGRWLSSVRPPPVQWLWMIKLFVLEVSTNTAASELEISYPTALRAMDAIRGAIMDSSQVPKELEGEVEADESYFGGRRKGKRGRGAAGKVPVFGIIERKGRV
;
A
#
# COMPACT_ATOMS: atom_id res chain seq x y z
N MET A 1 2.54 -14.15 -0.22
CA MET A 1 1.67 -15.35 -0.18
C MET A 1 0.66 -15.39 -1.36
N CYS A 2 1.11 -15.43 -2.61
CA CYS A 2 0.30 -16.00 -3.71
C CYS A 2 0.86 -17.40 -3.93
N ALA A 3 0.05 -18.44 -3.72
CA ALA A 3 0.51 -19.79 -4.00
C ALA A 3 0.74 -19.90 -5.51
N LYS A 4 1.96 -20.29 -5.90
CA LYS A 4 2.43 -20.37 -7.31
C LYS A 4 1.58 -21.28 -8.23
N LYS A 5 0.50 -21.89 -7.73
CA LYS A 5 -0.33 -22.90 -8.42
C LYS A 5 -1.86 -22.66 -8.32
N GLY A 6 -2.32 -21.45 -8.02
CA GLY A 6 -3.77 -21.15 -8.02
C GLY A 6 -4.57 -21.84 -6.89
N HIS A 7 -3.90 -22.47 -5.92
CA HIS A 7 -4.57 -23.06 -4.78
C HIS A 7 -5.12 -21.97 -3.86
N HIS A 8 -6.44 -21.94 -3.69
CA HIS A 8 -7.10 -21.07 -2.73
C HIS A 8 -7.00 -21.69 -1.33
N PHE A 9 -6.50 -20.91 -0.37
CA PHE A 9 -6.41 -21.28 1.03
C PHE A 9 -7.34 -20.40 1.84
N CYS A 10 -7.94 -20.97 2.88
CA CYS A 10 -8.73 -20.20 3.83
C CYS A 10 -7.81 -19.31 4.67
N PRO A 11 -8.05 -17.98 4.72
CA PRO A 11 -7.23 -17.06 5.50
C PRO A 11 -7.35 -17.28 7.02
N ASN A 12 -8.43 -17.90 7.49
CA ASN A 12 -8.68 -18.12 8.93
C ASN A 12 -8.02 -19.40 9.46
N CYS A 13 -8.10 -20.52 8.72
CA CYS A 13 -7.63 -21.82 9.22
C CYS A 13 -6.55 -22.48 8.35
N GLY A 14 -6.07 -21.80 7.29
CA GLY A 14 -4.99 -22.28 6.41
C GLY A 14 -5.35 -23.48 5.52
N ARG A 15 -6.57 -24.02 5.61
CA ARG A 15 -6.98 -25.20 4.83
C ARG A 15 -7.16 -24.86 3.34
N SER A 16 -6.69 -25.75 2.48
CA SER A 16 -6.87 -25.71 1.03
C SER A 16 -8.24 -26.27 0.59
N ASN A 17 -8.59 -26.06 -0.69
CA ASN A 17 -9.79 -26.59 -1.33
C ASN A 17 -11.13 -26.07 -0.76
N PRO A 18 -11.34 -24.74 -0.70
CA PRO A 18 -12.67 -24.18 -0.47
C PRO A 18 -13.60 -24.48 -1.65
N TYR A 19 -14.91 -24.38 -1.45
CA TYR A 19 -15.88 -24.46 -2.54
C TYR A 19 -16.41 -23.07 -2.91
N HIS A 20 -16.80 -22.90 -4.17
CA HIS A 20 -17.27 -21.64 -4.71
C HIS A 20 -18.78 -21.46 -4.46
N LEU A 21 -19.19 -20.26 -4.06
CA LEU A 21 -20.58 -19.88 -3.86
C LEU A 21 -21.11 -19.12 -5.08
N ALA A 22 -22.43 -19.13 -5.28
CA ALA A 22 -23.08 -18.34 -6.34
C ALA A 22 -22.81 -16.83 -6.22
N SER A 23 -22.49 -16.34 -5.02
CA SER A 23 -22.13 -14.95 -4.75
C SER A 23 -20.71 -14.55 -5.21
N GLY A 24 -19.94 -15.45 -5.83
CA GLY A 24 -18.54 -15.21 -6.22
C GLY A 24 -17.54 -15.29 -5.05
N ARG A 25 -17.98 -15.76 -3.88
CA ARG A 25 -17.14 -15.98 -2.69
C ARG A 25 -16.74 -17.46 -2.57
N TYR A 26 -15.69 -17.71 -1.80
CA TYR A 26 -15.24 -19.04 -1.39
C TYR A 26 -15.70 -19.32 0.03
N ARG A 27 -16.19 -20.54 0.29
CA ARG A 27 -16.50 -21.02 1.64
C ARG A 27 -15.52 -22.11 2.06
N CYS A 28 -14.95 -21.96 3.24
CA CYS A 28 -14.07 -22.98 3.80
C CYS A 28 -14.87 -24.21 4.28
N ARG A 29 -14.43 -25.42 3.94
CA ARG A 29 -15.05 -26.67 4.39
C ARG A 29 -14.92 -26.93 5.90
N ARG A 30 -13.89 -26.39 6.56
CA ARG A 30 -13.61 -26.61 7.99
C ARG A 30 -14.26 -25.57 8.87
N CYS A 31 -13.82 -24.32 8.76
CA CYS A 31 -14.29 -23.24 9.63
C CYS A 31 -15.57 -22.55 9.11
N LYS A 32 -16.11 -22.96 7.97
CA LYS A 32 -17.34 -22.42 7.35
C LYS A 32 -17.34 -20.91 7.06
N SER A 33 -16.20 -20.23 7.21
CA SER A 33 -16.06 -18.80 6.91
C SER A 33 -16.07 -18.53 5.41
N ASP A 34 -16.74 -17.43 5.03
CA ASP A 34 -16.75 -16.93 3.66
C ASP A 34 -15.62 -15.94 3.43
N PHE A 35 -14.94 -16.07 2.30
CA PHE A 35 -13.82 -15.22 1.93
C PHE A 35 -13.75 -15.03 0.42
N ASN A 36 -12.99 -14.03 -0.04
CA ASN A 36 -12.68 -13.79 -1.44
C ASN A 36 -11.16 -13.89 -1.66
N LEU A 37 -10.71 -13.70 -2.91
CA LEU A 37 -9.28 -13.78 -3.27
C LEU A 37 -8.38 -12.83 -2.47
N PHE A 38 -8.95 -11.70 -2.03
CA PHE A 38 -8.25 -10.64 -1.32
C PHE A 38 -8.42 -10.70 0.20
N SER A 39 -9.28 -11.57 0.73
CA SER A 39 -9.53 -11.67 2.17
C SER A 39 -8.24 -11.96 2.94
N GLY A 40 -7.97 -11.15 3.96
CA GLY A 40 -6.73 -11.23 4.75
C GLY A 40 -5.50 -10.63 4.07
N ARG A 41 -5.67 -9.87 2.98
CA ARG A 41 -4.59 -9.14 2.29
C ARG A 41 -4.82 -7.63 2.42
N TRP A 42 -3.76 -6.83 2.30
CA TRP A 42 -3.84 -5.37 2.26
C TRP A 42 -4.80 -4.84 1.17
N LEU A 43 -4.93 -5.58 0.07
CA LEU A 43 -5.88 -5.32 -1.02
C LEU A 43 -7.37 -5.37 -0.60
N SER A 44 -7.69 -5.87 0.59
CA SER A 44 -9.08 -5.97 1.08
C SER A 44 -9.59 -4.71 1.79
N SER A 45 -8.72 -3.74 2.06
CA SER A 45 -9.07 -2.44 2.68
C SER A 45 -10.05 -1.64 1.82
N VAL A 46 -10.01 -1.85 0.51
CA VAL A 46 -10.87 -1.26 -0.50
C VAL A 46 -11.34 -2.36 -1.45
N ARG A 47 -12.53 -2.22 -2.05
CA ARG A 47 -13.10 -3.27 -2.92
C ARG A 47 -13.22 -2.89 -4.40
N PRO A 48 -12.22 -2.26 -5.05
CA PRO A 48 -12.24 -2.11 -6.49
C PRO A 48 -11.99 -3.47 -7.17
N PRO A 49 -12.49 -3.68 -8.39
CA PRO A 49 -12.18 -4.87 -9.19
C PRO A 49 -10.67 -5.08 -9.37
N PRO A 50 -10.21 -6.32 -9.57
CA PRO A 50 -8.78 -6.63 -9.74
C PRO A 50 -8.08 -5.81 -10.82
N VAL A 51 -8.77 -5.51 -11.93
CA VAL A 51 -8.23 -4.71 -13.04
C VAL A 51 -8.02 -3.25 -12.61
N GLN A 52 -8.94 -2.68 -11.83
CA GLN A 52 -8.77 -1.32 -11.29
C GLN A 52 -7.59 -1.25 -10.31
N TRP A 53 -7.33 -2.31 -9.55
CA TRP A 53 -6.13 -2.38 -8.71
C TRP A 53 -4.82 -2.32 -9.54
N LEU A 54 -4.76 -3.01 -10.68
CA LEU A 54 -3.59 -2.95 -11.56
C LEU A 54 -3.33 -1.53 -12.08
N TRP A 55 -4.39 -0.84 -12.52
CA TRP A 55 -4.29 0.55 -12.96
C TRP A 55 -3.93 1.49 -11.81
N MET A 56 -4.47 1.27 -10.62
CA MET A 56 -4.15 2.07 -9.45
C MET A 56 -2.67 1.94 -9.04
N ILE A 57 -2.12 0.73 -9.10
CA ILE A 57 -0.68 0.51 -8.91
C ILE A 57 0.11 1.23 -10.01
N LYS A 58 -0.33 1.17 -11.27
CA LYS A 58 0.33 1.88 -12.38
C LYS A 58 0.33 3.39 -12.16
N LEU A 59 -0.80 3.97 -11.76
CA LEU A 59 -0.93 5.41 -11.47
C LEU A 59 -0.11 5.82 -10.25
N PHE A 60 -0.03 4.97 -9.23
CA PHE A 60 0.84 5.19 -8.07
C PHE A 60 2.32 5.25 -8.47
N VAL A 61 2.79 4.32 -9.31
CA VAL A 61 4.17 4.29 -9.83
C VAL A 61 4.47 5.50 -10.71
N LEU A 62 3.47 6.03 -11.41
CA LEU A 62 3.59 7.26 -12.21
C LEU A 62 3.46 8.54 -11.37
N GLU A 63 3.38 8.42 -10.03
CA GLU A 63 3.26 9.54 -9.09
C GLU A 63 2.06 10.46 -9.38
N VAL A 64 1.01 9.89 -9.97
CA VAL A 64 -0.20 10.64 -10.31
C VAL A 64 -0.93 11.03 -9.03
N SER A 65 -1.43 12.27 -8.98
CA SER A 65 -2.19 12.77 -7.84
C SER A 65 -3.45 11.92 -7.59
N THR A 66 -3.86 11.78 -6.33
CA THR A 66 -5.07 11.01 -5.97
C THR A 66 -6.33 11.53 -6.66
N ASN A 67 -6.43 12.85 -6.89
CA ASN A 67 -7.56 13.45 -7.62
C ASN A 67 -7.60 12.99 -9.07
N THR A 68 -6.45 13.06 -9.76
CA THR A 68 -6.33 12.61 -11.15
C THR A 68 -6.62 11.12 -11.22
N ALA A 69 -6.04 10.31 -10.32
CA ALA A 69 -6.29 8.87 -10.29
C ALA A 69 -7.77 8.51 -10.06
N ALA A 70 -8.49 9.28 -9.22
CA ALA A 70 -9.93 9.11 -9.04
C ALA A 70 -10.72 9.40 -10.32
N SER A 71 -10.33 10.45 -11.05
CA SER A 71 -10.94 10.82 -12.34
C SER A 71 -10.67 9.77 -13.42
N GLU A 72 -9.42 9.35 -13.58
CA GLU A 72 -9.00 8.37 -14.60
C GLU A 72 -9.63 6.99 -14.39
N LEU A 73 -9.91 6.61 -13.14
CA LEU A 73 -10.52 5.32 -12.80
C LEU A 73 -12.03 5.39 -12.60
N GLU A 74 -12.63 6.57 -12.74
CA GLU A 74 -14.05 6.83 -12.50
C GLU A 74 -14.52 6.33 -11.12
N ILE A 75 -13.70 6.53 -10.08
CA ILE A 75 -14.02 6.16 -8.70
C ILE A 75 -14.11 7.38 -7.80
N SER A 76 -14.77 7.23 -6.65
CA SER A 76 -14.82 8.32 -5.68
C SER A 76 -13.43 8.62 -5.11
N TYR A 77 -13.12 9.91 -4.90
CA TYR A 77 -11.87 10.35 -4.31
C TYR A 77 -11.51 9.61 -2.99
N PRO A 78 -12.44 9.40 -2.03
CA PRO A 78 -12.13 8.66 -0.82
C PRO A 78 -11.70 7.21 -1.08
N THR A 79 -12.22 6.58 -2.13
CA THR A 79 -11.83 5.22 -2.54
C THR A 79 -10.41 5.22 -3.09
N ALA A 80 -10.10 6.14 -4.00
CA ALA A 80 -8.76 6.31 -4.54
C ALA A 80 -7.74 6.60 -3.43
N LEU A 81 -8.07 7.50 -2.51
CA LEU A 81 -7.21 7.85 -1.38
C LEU A 81 -6.89 6.64 -0.52
N ARG A 82 -7.92 5.90 -0.07
CA ARG A 82 -7.74 4.68 0.74
C ARG A 82 -6.91 3.62 0.02
N ALA A 83 -7.06 3.50 -1.29
CA ALA A 83 -6.31 2.53 -2.06
C ALA A 83 -4.84 2.91 -2.19
N MET A 84 -4.55 4.19 -2.46
CA MET A 84 -3.18 4.71 -2.45
C MET A 84 -2.52 4.55 -1.07
N ASP A 85 -3.28 4.80 0.01
CA ASP A 85 -2.78 4.61 1.39
C ASP A 85 -2.54 3.13 1.72
N ALA A 86 -3.39 2.23 1.21
CA ALA A 86 -3.16 0.79 1.35
C ALA A 86 -1.88 0.33 0.61
N ILE A 87 -1.57 0.92 -0.55
CA ILE A 87 -0.30 0.68 -1.26
C ILE A 87 0.87 1.17 -0.41
N ARG A 88 0.80 2.40 0.13
CA ARG A 88 1.83 2.95 1.02
C ARG A 88 2.06 2.09 2.26
N GLY A 89 0.98 1.65 2.91
CA GLY A 89 1.05 0.75 4.06
C GLY A 89 1.71 -0.58 3.69
N ALA A 90 1.37 -1.17 2.54
CA ALA A 90 1.99 -2.40 2.08
C ALA A 90 3.50 -2.25 1.79
N ILE A 91 3.93 -1.09 1.28
CA ILE A 91 5.36 -0.76 1.11
C ILE A 91 6.04 -0.64 2.47
N MET A 92 5.45 0.10 3.41
CA MET A 92 5.97 0.26 4.77
C MET A 92 6.09 -1.10 5.49
N ASP A 93 5.07 -1.94 5.44
CA ASP A 93 5.09 -3.29 6.03
C ASP A 93 6.16 -4.19 5.37
N SER A 94 6.51 -3.94 4.12
CA SER A 94 7.55 -4.67 3.40
C SER A 94 8.96 -4.13 3.65
N SER A 95 9.07 -2.87 4.07
CA SER A 95 10.36 -2.28 4.42
C SER A 95 10.86 -2.93 5.72
N GLN A 96 12.04 -3.53 5.65
CA GLN A 96 12.69 -4.06 6.85
C GLN A 96 13.09 -2.87 7.73
N VAL A 97 12.92 -3.00 9.05
CA VAL A 97 13.53 -2.06 9.97
C VAL A 97 15.04 -2.05 9.67
N PRO A 98 15.65 -0.89 9.37
CA PRO A 98 17.07 -0.86 9.06
C PRO A 98 17.85 -1.52 10.19
N LYS A 99 18.83 -2.37 9.84
CA LYS A 99 19.91 -2.71 10.78
C LYS A 99 20.55 -1.42 11.27
N GLU A 100 21.21 -1.48 12.43
CA GLU A 100 22.10 -0.39 12.85
C GLU A 100 23.00 0.00 11.67
N LEU A 101 23.00 1.28 11.33
CA LEU A 101 23.80 1.81 10.22
C LEU A 101 25.27 1.76 10.64
N GLU A 102 26.12 1.16 9.82
CA GLU A 102 27.57 1.08 10.04
C GLU A 102 28.31 1.87 8.94
N GLY A 103 29.51 2.38 9.22
CA GLY A 103 30.35 3.03 8.20
C GLY A 103 29.93 4.47 7.82
N GLU A 104 30.14 4.84 6.55
CA GLU A 104 29.79 6.16 6.02
C GLU A 104 28.30 6.23 5.69
N VAL A 105 27.63 7.24 6.26
CA VAL A 105 26.19 7.45 6.10
C VAL A 105 25.95 8.75 5.35
N GLU A 106 25.13 8.70 4.30
CA GLU A 106 24.61 9.86 3.59
C GLU A 106 23.22 10.20 4.15
N ALA A 107 23.03 11.46 4.54
CA ALA A 107 21.76 11.95 5.06
C ALA A 107 21.24 13.07 4.16
N ASP A 108 20.02 12.92 3.67
CA ASP A 108 19.29 13.97 2.96
C ASP A 108 18.15 14.50 3.83
N GLU A 109 17.87 15.81 3.70
CA GLU A 109 16.83 16.48 4.47
C GLU A 109 15.75 17.05 3.55
N SER A 110 14.50 16.71 3.84
CA SER A 110 13.33 17.22 3.14
C SER A 110 12.38 17.89 4.12
N TYR A 111 11.85 19.07 3.75
CA TYR A 111 10.94 19.83 4.61
C TYR A 111 9.53 19.83 4.01
N PHE A 112 8.59 19.13 4.66
CA PHE A 112 7.22 19.01 4.19
C PHE A 112 6.26 19.95 4.96
N GLY A 113 5.23 20.47 4.29
CA GLY A 113 4.22 21.33 4.90
C GLY A 113 4.52 22.84 4.84
N GLY A 114 3.97 23.61 5.79
CA GLY A 114 4.10 25.07 5.83
C GLY A 114 3.15 25.84 4.91
N ARG A 115 1.86 25.44 4.85
CA ARG A 115 0.85 26.09 3.99
C ARG A 115 0.34 27.41 4.59
N ARG A 116 1.22 28.42 4.74
CA ARG A 116 0.85 29.77 5.22
C ARG A 116 1.65 30.87 4.51
N LYS A 117 1.09 32.08 4.49
CA LYS A 117 1.82 33.31 4.09
C LYS A 117 2.88 33.62 5.15
N GLY A 118 4.11 33.93 4.76
CA GLY A 118 5.22 34.22 5.68
C GLY A 118 6.61 33.90 5.10
N LYS A 119 7.62 33.78 5.98
CA LYS A 119 9.01 33.44 5.59
C LYS A 119 9.04 32.18 4.74
N ARG A 120 9.70 32.25 3.57
CA ARG A 120 9.93 31.13 2.65
C ARG A 120 11.21 30.38 3.05
N GLY A 121 11.40 29.19 2.47
CA GLY A 121 12.61 28.38 2.70
C GLY A 121 12.51 27.45 3.91
N ARG A 122 13.66 27.00 4.42
CA ARG A 122 13.78 25.99 5.51
C ARG A 122 13.31 26.51 6.88
N GLY A 123 13.44 27.81 7.14
CA GLY A 123 13.00 28.47 8.38
C GLY A 123 11.52 28.87 8.42
N ALA A 124 10.68 28.33 7.54
CA ALA A 124 9.25 28.61 7.53
C ALA A 124 8.54 27.87 8.67
N ALA A 125 7.77 28.59 9.48
CA ALA A 125 7.03 28.00 10.60
C ALA A 125 6.00 26.95 10.11
N GLY A 126 5.91 25.82 10.82
CA GLY A 126 4.98 24.74 10.50
C GLY A 126 5.42 23.82 9.35
N LYS A 127 6.71 23.81 9.02
CA LYS A 127 7.33 22.74 8.22
C LYS A 127 7.81 21.63 9.14
N VAL A 128 7.63 20.39 8.70
CA VAL A 128 8.15 19.19 9.36
C VAL A 128 9.41 18.77 8.61
N PRO A 129 10.60 18.80 9.23
CA PRO A 129 11.79 18.21 8.65
C PRO A 129 11.67 16.68 8.69
N VAL A 130 12.03 16.04 7.59
CA VAL A 130 12.10 14.58 7.43
C VAL A 130 13.49 14.27 6.90
N PHE A 131 14.20 13.38 7.59
CA PHE A 131 15.55 12.96 7.22
C PHE A 131 15.48 11.57 6.59
N GLY A 132 16.05 11.44 5.39
CA GLY A 132 16.39 10.15 4.80
C GLY A 132 17.85 9.84 5.11
N ILE A 133 18.12 8.76 5.82
CA ILE A 133 19.48 8.38 6.24
C ILE A 133 19.81 7.03 5.62
N ILE A 134 20.89 6.95 4.84
CA ILE A 134 21.30 5.75 4.09
C ILE A 134 22.78 5.46 4.28
N GLU A 135 23.15 4.17 4.34
CA GLU A 135 24.55 3.76 4.30
C GLU A 135 25.09 3.83 2.86
N ARG A 136 26.31 4.34 2.69
CA ARG A 136 26.93 4.49 1.37
C ARG A 136 27.24 3.12 0.76
N LYS A 137 26.64 2.82 -0.40
CA LYS A 137 26.59 1.48 -1.05
C LYS A 137 25.74 0.44 -0.32
N GLY A 138 24.92 0.84 0.66
CA GLY A 138 23.90 0.00 1.29
C GLY A 138 22.78 -0.37 0.32
N ARG A 139 21.97 -1.37 0.69
CA ARG A 139 20.75 -1.74 -0.06
C ARG A 139 19.55 -0.93 0.44
N VAL A 140 18.73 -0.50 -0.51
CA VAL A 140 17.43 0.17 -0.31
C VAL A 140 16.40 -0.79 0.25
#